data_AF-A0A7J2ST87-F1
#
_entry.id   AF-A0A7J2ST87-F1
#
_cell.length_a   1.000
_cell.length_b   1.000
_cell.length_c   1.000
_cell.angle_alpha   90.00
_cell.angle_beta   90.00
_cell.angle_gamma   90.00
#
_symmetry.space_group_name_H-M   'P 1'
#
loop_
_entity.id
_entity.type
_entity.pdbx_description
1 polymer ?
#
loop_
_entity_poly.entity_id
_entity_poly.type
_entity_poly.pdbx_seq_one_letter_code
_entity_poly.pdbx_strand_id
1 'polypeptide(L)'
;CFWNMDVLFIPQDHPARDMQDTLYCKKPKTIGVDEKILETIKNIHENGGDTGSKGWNYCFSKEEAEKVLLRTHTTVNTIRYLYKHPEPPAKVFSIGKVFRRENLDATHLPEFYQIEGIIHEKEANFRQLIGVLKEFYKRMGFKRIRLRPAYFPYTEPSMEVEVFWNGKWMELGGSGIFRPEVTLPAGVKNPVLAWGLGLERLAMLKLGLTDIRTLYMSDLRWLRDTPLL
;
A
#
# COMPACT_ATOMS: atom_id res chain seq x y z
N CYS A 1 8.99 12.46 2.24
CA CYS A 1 9.22 11.11 1.70
C CYS A 1 9.32 10.11 2.82
N PHE A 2 9.99 10.48 3.91
CA PHE A 2 10.25 9.66 5.09
C PHE A 2 9.16 8.63 5.42
N TRP A 3 7.97 9.10 5.82
CA TRP A 3 6.89 8.21 6.22
C TRP A 3 6.24 7.42 5.07
N ASN A 4 6.26 7.95 3.85
CA ASN A 4 5.61 7.32 2.71
C ASN A 4 6.51 6.27 2.07
N MET A 5 7.84 6.40 2.18
CA MET A 5 8.78 5.53 1.47
C MET A 5 9.86 4.96 2.38
N ASP A 6 10.64 5.82 3.05
CA ASP A 6 11.82 5.39 3.82
C ASP A 6 11.44 4.50 5.01
N VAL A 7 10.41 4.85 5.78
CA VAL A 7 9.92 4.02 6.91
C VAL A 7 9.38 2.66 6.44
N LEU A 8 8.97 2.56 5.19
CA LEU A 8 8.54 1.31 4.55
C LEU A 8 9.69 0.59 3.85
N PHE A 9 10.94 0.90 4.20
CA PHE A 9 12.13 0.24 3.66
C PHE A 9 12.23 0.27 2.12
N ILE A 10 11.55 1.21 1.45
CA ILE A 10 11.71 1.45 0.01
C ILE A 10 13.02 2.21 -0.18
N PRO A 11 13.99 1.75 -0.99
CA PRO A 11 15.27 2.46 -1.13
C PRO A 11 15.12 3.82 -1.83
N GLN A 12 16.07 4.73 -1.64
CA GLN A 12 15.95 6.13 -2.12
C GLN A 12 16.13 6.30 -3.63
N ASP A 13 16.76 5.34 -4.29
CA ASP A 13 16.92 5.24 -5.74
C ASP A 13 15.78 4.43 -6.41
N HIS A 14 14.76 4.02 -5.66
CA HIS A 14 13.65 3.24 -6.19
C HIS A 14 12.84 4.05 -7.23
N PRO A 15 12.51 3.49 -8.41
CA PRO A 15 11.81 4.20 -9.49
C PRO A 15 10.50 4.87 -9.06
N ALA A 16 9.72 4.24 -8.16
CA ALA A 16 8.50 4.85 -7.63
C ALA A 16 8.69 6.22 -6.93
N ARG A 17 9.93 6.61 -6.61
CA ARG A 17 10.28 7.94 -6.07
C ARG A 17 10.55 8.97 -7.16
N ASP A 18 10.63 8.58 -8.42
CA ASP A 18 10.90 9.48 -9.51
C ASP A 18 9.77 10.51 -9.68
N MET A 19 10.14 11.68 -10.20
CA MET A 19 9.18 12.75 -10.49
C MET A 19 8.14 12.36 -11.54
N GLN A 20 8.38 11.29 -12.29
CA GLN A 20 7.45 10.76 -13.29
C GLN A 20 6.32 9.96 -12.65
N ASP A 21 6.51 9.39 -11.45
CA ASP A 21 5.53 8.54 -10.76
C ASP A 21 4.93 9.21 -9.51
N THR A 22 5.67 10.12 -8.87
CA THR A 22 5.27 10.76 -7.60
C THR A 22 5.06 12.28 -7.75
N LEU A 23 3.99 12.77 -7.13
CA LEU A 23 3.67 14.19 -7.05
C LEU A 23 4.35 14.85 -5.84
N TYR A 24 5.46 15.54 -6.10
CA TYR A 24 6.19 16.33 -5.10
C TYR A 24 5.63 17.74 -4.93
N CYS A 25 5.62 18.23 -3.69
CA CYS A 25 5.11 19.56 -3.38
C CYS A 25 6.18 20.63 -3.65
N LYS A 26 5.78 21.72 -4.32
CA LYS A 26 6.61 22.91 -4.48
C LYS A 26 6.67 23.75 -3.19
N LYS A 27 5.58 23.78 -2.42
CA LYS A 27 5.43 24.52 -1.16
C LYS A 27 4.50 23.77 -0.19
N PRO A 28 4.95 23.40 1.03
CA PRO A 28 6.36 23.34 1.43
C PRO A 28 7.14 22.33 0.57
N LYS A 29 8.41 22.62 0.26
CA LYS A 29 9.29 21.69 -0.48
C LYS A 29 9.85 20.59 0.44
N THR A 30 10.19 20.97 1.67
CA THR A 30 10.74 20.09 2.70
C THR A 30 9.98 20.28 4.01
N ILE A 31 9.92 19.22 4.81
CA ILE A 31 9.43 19.22 6.19
C ILE A 31 10.44 18.42 7.02
N GLY A 32 10.84 18.99 8.16
CA GLY A 32 11.76 18.33 9.09
C GLY A 32 11.21 17.00 9.61
N VAL A 33 12.12 16.04 9.80
CA VAL A 33 11.83 14.72 10.37
C VAL A 33 12.46 14.64 11.76
N ASP A 34 11.82 13.93 12.69
CA ASP A 34 12.40 13.67 14.01
C ASP A 34 13.75 12.94 13.86
N GLU A 35 14.81 13.49 14.46
CA GLU A 35 16.18 13.00 14.25
C GLU A 35 16.38 11.58 14.78
N LYS A 36 15.67 11.21 15.86
CA LYS A 36 15.84 9.90 16.50
C LYS A 36 15.31 8.79 15.59
N ILE A 37 14.11 8.96 15.04
CA ILE A 37 13.56 7.99 14.09
C ILE A 37 14.31 8.03 12.76
N LEU A 38 14.75 9.22 12.31
CA LEU A 38 15.53 9.36 11.08
C LEU A 38 16.83 8.54 11.14
N GLU A 39 17.59 8.67 12.22
CA GLU A 39 18.85 7.94 12.40
C GLU A 39 18.63 6.42 12.48
N THR A 40 17.54 5.99 13.14
CA THR A 40 17.16 4.58 13.20
C THR A 40 16.88 4.02 11.80
N ILE A 41 16.04 4.72 11.02
CA ILE A 41 15.70 4.30 9.66
C ILE A 41 16.91 4.37 8.74
N LYS A 42 17.74 5.41 8.83
CA LYS A 42 19.00 5.52 8.11
C LYS A 42 19.87 4.30 8.35
N ASN A 43 20.15 3.94 9.61
CA ASN A 43 21.00 2.78 9.91
C ASN A 43 20.46 1.48 9.30
N ILE A 44 19.14 1.29 9.33
CA ILE A 44 18.50 0.11 8.73
C ILE A 44 18.65 0.09 7.21
N HIS A 45 18.50 1.23 6.56
CA HIS A 45 18.71 1.35 5.11
C HIS A 45 20.18 1.14 4.72
N GLU A 46 21.12 1.70 5.46
CA GLU A 46 22.54 1.63 5.09
C GLU A 46 23.14 0.25 5.39
N ASN A 47 22.87 -0.32 6.56
CA ASN A 47 23.57 -1.51 7.06
C ASN A 47 22.66 -2.57 7.70
N GLY A 48 21.34 -2.36 7.71
CA GLY A 48 20.35 -3.30 8.25
C GLY A 48 20.03 -3.11 9.74
N GLY A 49 20.82 -2.33 10.49
CA GLY A 49 20.61 -2.11 11.92
C GLY A 49 20.43 -3.43 12.70
N ASP A 50 19.50 -3.45 13.66
CA ASP A 50 19.23 -4.62 14.52
C ASP A 50 18.18 -5.58 13.94
N THR A 51 17.91 -5.51 12.64
CA THR A 51 16.83 -6.28 12.00
C THR A 51 17.24 -7.68 11.54
N GLY A 52 18.55 -7.97 11.55
CA GLY A 52 19.13 -9.16 10.92
C GLY A 52 19.30 -9.06 9.40
N SER A 53 18.88 -7.94 8.80
CA SER A 53 19.11 -7.61 7.39
C SER A 53 20.53 -7.08 7.15
N LYS A 54 20.95 -7.03 5.88
CA LYS A 54 22.17 -6.32 5.46
C LYS A 54 21.90 -4.86 5.06
N GLY A 55 20.64 -4.43 5.10
CA GLY A 55 20.21 -3.15 4.53
C GLY A 55 20.30 -3.16 3.00
N TRP A 56 20.23 -1.96 2.42
CA TRP A 56 20.38 -1.68 1.00
C TRP A 56 21.82 -1.33 0.60
N ASN A 57 22.72 -1.08 1.56
CA ASN A 57 24.13 -0.80 1.33
C ASN A 57 24.40 0.41 0.40
N TYR A 58 23.70 1.51 0.66
CA TYR A 58 23.91 2.82 0.02
C TYR A 58 24.03 3.92 1.09
N CYS A 59 24.37 5.15 0.69
CA CYS A 59 24.40 6.30 1.60
C CYS A 59 23.02 6.96 1.67
N PHE A 60 22.39 6.94 2.84
CA PHE A 60 21.07 7.51 3.05
C PHE A 60 21.11 9.05 3.03
N SER A 61 20.30 9.66 2.18
CA SER A 61 20.15 11.12 2.11
C SER A 61 19.01 11.60 3.00
N LYS A 62 19.35 12.43 3.99
CA LYS A 62 18.38 13.16 4.80
C LYS A 62 17.54 14.12 3.95
N GLU A 63 18.16 14.79 2.99
CA GLU A 63 17.47 15.74 2.11
C GLU A 63 16.36 15.07 1.30
N GLU A 64 16.59 13.83 0.82
CA GLU A 64 15.57 13.03 0.13
C GLU A 64 14.41 12.67 1.06
N ALA A 65 14.70 12.28 2.30
CA ALA A 65 13.68 11.92 3.28
C ALA A 65 12.75 13.10 3.62
N GLU A 66 13.31 14.31 3.72
CA GLU A 66 12.60 15.54 4.08
C GLU A 66 11.72 16.12 2.96
N LYS A 67 11.89 15.72 1.69
CA LYS A 67 11.04 16.18 0.58
C LYS A 67 9.56 15.92 0.84
N VAL A 68 8.70 16.85 0.46
CA VAL A 68 7.24 16.71 0.64
C VAL A 68 6.62 16.15 -0.63
N LEU A 69 5.71 15.18 -0.48
CA LEU A 69 4.93 14.59 -1.56
C LEU A 69 3.47 14.45 -1.15
N LEU A 70 2.60 14.28 -2.15
CA LEU A 70 1.24 13.77 -1.94
C LEU A 70 1.32 12.26 -1.78
N ARG A 71 0.67 11.71 -0.74
CA ARG A 71 0.77 10.28 -0.42
C ARG A 71 0.40 9.39 -1.61
N THR A 72 1.24 8.40 -1.91
CA THR A 72 1.10 7.54 -3.09
C THR A 72 0.36 6.24 -2.81
N HIS A 73 0.19 5.89 -1.53
CA HIS A 73 -0.55 4.72 -1.04
C HIS A 73 -0.98 4.96 0.42
N THR A 74 -1.93 4.17 0.92
CA THR A 74 -2.46 4.30 2.29
C THR A 74 -1.56 3.65 3.36
N THR A 75 -0.55 2.88 2.96
CA THR A 75 0.40 2.18 3.86
C THR A 75 1.13 3.11 4.83
N VAL A 76 1.31 4.37 4.44
CA VAL A 76 1.82 5.43 5.33
C VAL A 76 0.99 5.59 6.61
N ASN A 77 -0.33 5.42 6.52
CA ASN A 77 -1.22 5.50 7.68
C ASN A 77 -1.10 4.23 8.53
N THR A 78 -1.02 3.08 7.90
CA THR A 78 -0.86 1.77 8.54
C THR A 78 0.41 1.71 9.38
N ILE A 79 1.55 2.10 8.81
CA ILE A 79 2.79 2.08 9.56
C ILE A 79 2.77 3.10 10.72
N ARG A 80 2.20 4.28 10.50
CA ARG A 80 1.97 5.26 11.59
C ARG A 80 1.07 4.74 12.70
N TYR A 81 0.07 3.92 12.35
CA TYR A 81 -0.77 3.24 13.34
C TYR A 81 0.06 2.26 14.17
N LEU A 82 0.88 1.42 13.52
CA LEU A 82 1.74 0.43 14.17
C LEU A 82 2.77 1.07 15.11
N TYR A 83 3.36 2.20 14.72
CA TYR A 83 4.25 2.98 15.61
C TYR A 83 3.57 3.44 16.91
N LYS A 84 2.24 3.63 16.88
CA LYS A 84 1.45 4.03 18.05
C LYS A 84 0.85 2.83 18.80
N HIS A 85 0.71 1.68 18.14
CA HIS A 85 0.04 0.49 18.66
C HIS A 85 0.85 -0.76 18.31
N PRO A 86 2.04 -0.94 18.92
CA PRO A 86 2.99 -1.96 18.51
C PRO A 86 2.64 -3.37 18.99
N GLU A 87 1.65 -3.52 19.86
CA GLU A 87 1.27 -4.79 20.48
C GLU A 87 0.09 -5.46 19.76
N PRO A 88 0.11 -6.79 19.56
CA PRO A 88 -1.03 -7.54 19.04
C PRO A 88 -2.09 -7.80 20.15
N PRO A 89 -3.33 -8.18 19.78
CA PRO A 89 -3.84 -8.35 18.42
C PRO A 89 -4.42 -7.05 17.84
N ALA A 90 -4.27 -6.85 16.52
CA ALA A 90 -4.93 -5.76 15.81
C ALA A 90 -5.40 -6.19 14.41
N LYS A 91 -6.62 -5.80 14.04
CA LYS A 91 -7.17 -5.89 12.68
C LYS A 91 -7.68 -4.52 12.29
N VAL A 92 -7.01 -3.90 11.34
CA VAL A 92 -7.28 -2.51 10.95
C VAL A 92 -7.43 -2.46 9.45
N PHE A 93 -8.37 -1.65 8.98
CA PHE A 93 -8.44 -1.29 7.57
C PHE A 93 -8.66 0.20 7.43
N SER A 94 -8.27 0.74 6.28
CA SER A 94 -8.51 2.12 5.91
C SER A 94 -8.88 2.22 4.45
N ILE A 95 -9.72 3.20 4.14
CA ILE A 95 -10.05 3.62 2.78
C ILE A 95 -9.62 5.07 2.67
N GLY A 96 -8.76 5.38 1.71
CA GLY A 96 -8.20 6.72 1.61
C GLY A 96 -7.79 7.08 0.20
N LYS A 97 -8.01 8.34 -0.15
CA LYS A 97 -7.58 8.92 -1.43
C LYS A 97 -6.06 9.00 -1.52
N VAL A 98 -5.46 8.52 -2.60
CA VAL A 98 -4.02 8.53 -2.88
C VAL A 98 -3.76 9.21 -4.21
N PHE A 99 -2.51 9.62 -4.43
CA PHE A 99 -2.13 10.44 -5.56
C PHE A 99 -0.91 9.84 -6.26
N ARG A 100 -1.00 9.65 -7.57
CA ARG A 100 0.10 9.15 -8.41
C ARG A 100 0.17 9.97 -9.67
N ARG A 101 1.37 10.15 -10.20
CA ARG A 101 1.54 10.81 -11.48
C ARG A 101 1.36 9.77 -12.59
N GLU A 102 0.12 9.40 -12.84
CA GLU A 102 -0.22 8.50 -13.94
C GLU A 102 -0.91 9.28 -15.07
N ASN A 103 -0.72 8.81 -16.30
CA ASN A 103 -1.41 9.38 -17.45
C ASN A 103 -2.91 9.06 -17.34
N LEU A 104 -3.73 10.08 -17.54
CA LEU A 104 -5.19 9.93 -17.55
C LEU A 104 -5.60 9.02 -18.71
N ASP A 105 -6.19 7.87 -18.40
CA ASP A 105 -6.80 6.98 -19.37
C ASP A 105 -8.11 6.38 -18.84
N ALA A 106 -8.71 5.43 -19.57
CA ALA A 106 -9.98 4.82 -19.19
C ALA A 106 -9.90 3.96 -17.90
N THR A 107 -8.70 3.66 -17.43
CA THR A 107 -8.40 2.76 -16.31
C THR A 107 -7.57 3.39 -15.19
N HIS A 108 -6.89 4.51 -15.45
CA HIS A 108 -5.99 5.19 -14.52
C HIS A 108 -6.38 6.65 -14.32
N LEU A 109 -6.41 7.06 -13.04
CA LEU A 109 -6.59 8.44 -12.62
C LEU A 109 -5.40 8.86 -11.75
N PRO A 110 -4.95 10.13 -11.83
CA PRO A 110 -3.92 10.67 -10.95
C PRO A 110 -4.29 10.65 -9.47
N GLU A 111 -5.58 10.52 -9.18
CA GLU A 111 -6.11 10.38 -7.84
C GLU A 111 -7.21 9.31 -7.80
N PHE A 112 -7.13 8.44 -6.79
CA PHE A 112 -8.07 7.33 -6.62
C PHE A 112 -8.07 6.87 -5.16
N TYR A 113 -9.01 6.02 -4.77
CA TYR A 113 -9.13 5.50 -3.41
C TYR A 113 -8.46 4.14 -3.28
N GLN A 114 -7.53 4.04 -2.33
CA GLN A 114 -6.93 2.77 -1.95
C GLN A 114 -7.61 2.25 -0.68
N ILE A 115 -7.97 0.96 -0.71
CA ILE A 115 -8.34 0.18 0.47
C ILE A 115 -7.10 -0.58 0.90
N GLU A 116 -6.77 -0.52 2.18
CA GLU A 116 -5.69 -1.32 2.76
C GLU A 116 -6.12 -1.89 4.11
N GLY A 117 -5.70 -3.11 4.39
CA GLY A 117 -5.95 -3.78 5.67
C GLY A 117 -4.72 -4.50 6.19
N ILE A 118 -4.62 -4.57 7.52
CA ILE A 118 -3.62 -5.37 8.23
C ILE A 118 -4.24 -6.30 9.26
N ILE A 119 -3.54 -7.40 9.52
CA ILE A 119 -3.76 -8.32 10.62
C ILE A 119 -2.42 -8.49 11.33
N HIS A 120 -2.36 -8.04 12.57
CA HIS A 120 -1.20 -8.16 13.44
C HIS A 120 -1.55 -9.10 14.61
N GLU A 121 -0.99 -10.30 14.60
CA GLU A 121 -1.22 -11.34 15.60
C GLU A 121 0.07 -12.14 15.84
N LYS A 122 0.20 -12.79 17.00
CA LYS A 122 1.43 -13.53 17.38
C LYS A 122 1.74 -14.69 16.43
N GLU A 123 0.71 -15.48 16.12
CA GLU A 123 0.81 -16.67 15.26
C GLU A 123 0.48 -16.38 13.79
N ALA A 124 0.53 -15.09 13.41
CA ALA A 124 0.23 -14.63 12.06
C ALA A 124 1.17 -15.29 11.05
N ASN A 125 0.61 -15.92 10.00
CA ASN A 125 1.43 -16.59 8.98
C ASN A 125 0.86 -16.47 7.56
N PHE A 126 1.67 -16.85 6.59
CA PHE A 126 1.36 -16.72 5.17
C PHE A 126 0.10 -17.50 4.75
N ARG A 127 -0.16 -18.67 5.34
CA ARG A 127 -1.37 -19.47 5.05
C ARG A 127 -2.63 -18.74 5.49
N GLN A 128 -2.58 -18.02 6.61
CA GLN A 128 -3.70 -17.19 7.06
C GLN A 128 -3.95 -16.03 6.10
N LEU A 129 -2.90 -15.34 5.61
CA LEU A 129 -3.06 -14.28 4.61
C LEU A 129 -3.78 -14.79 3.35
N ILE A 130 -3.35 -15.93 2.82
CA ILE A 130 -4.02 -16.60 1.69
C ILE A 130 -5.50 -16.86 1.97
N GLY A 131 -5.82 -17.36 3.17
CA GLY A 131 -7.19 -17.64 3.59
C GLY A 131 -8.05 -16.39 3.68
N VAL A 132 -7.52 -15.32 4.29
CA VAL A 132 -8.18 -14.03 4.43
C VAL A 132 -8.49 -13.41 3.08
N LEU A 133 -7.52 -13.39 2.16
CA LEU A 133 -7.72 -12.86 0.80
C LEU A 133 -8.78 -13.65 0.04
N LYS A 134 -8.72 -14.98 0.08
CA LYS A 134 -9.72 -15.83 -0.58
C LYS A 134 -11.12 -15.57 -0.03
N GLU A 135 -11.28 -15.47 1.29
CA GLU A 135 -12.57 -15.19 1.90
C GLU A 135 -13.06 -13.77 1.61
N PHE A 136 -12.18 -12.77 1.66
CA PHE A 136 -12.49 -11.38 1.34
C PHE A 136 -13.07 -11.26 -0.08
N TYR A 137 -12.33 -11.73 -1.11
CA TYR A 137 -12.79 -11.65 -2.49
C TYR A 137 -14.00 -12.56 -2.77
N LYS A 138 -14.14 -13.68 -2.06
CA LYS A 138 -15.34 -14.54 -2.14
C LYS A 138 -16.58 -13.83 -1.61
N ARG A 139 -16.48 -13.11 -0.49
CA ARG A 139 -17.57 -12.27 0.04
C ARG A 139 -17.91 -11.11 -0.87
N MET A 140 -16.92 -10.58 -1.58
CA MET A 140 -17.13 -9.66 -2.69
C MET A 140 -17.73 -10.34 -3.93
N GLY A 141 -18.10 -11.62 -3.90
CA GLY A 141 -18.79 -12.32 -4.99
C GLY A 141 -17.90 -12.86 -6.11
N PHE A 142 -16.58 -12.86 -5.95
CA PHE A 142 -15.66 -13.49 -6.90
C PHE A 142 -15.44 -14.97 -6.55
N LYS A 143 -15.74 -15.88 -7.48
CA LYS A 143 -15.66 -17.33 -7.23
C LYS A 143 -14.28 -17.93 -7.54
N ARG A 144 -13.56 -17.35 -8.50
CA ARG A 144 -12.28 -17.86 -9.00
C ARG A 144 -11.20 -16.83 -8.69
N ILE A 145 -10.40 -17.15 -7.67
CA ILE A 145 -9.33 -16.29 -7.14
C ILE A 145 -8.03 -17.08 -7.26
N ARG A 146 -6.98 -16.46 -7.77
CA ARG A 146 -5.62 -16.99 -7.76
C ARG A 146 -4.67 -15.97 -7.16
N LEU A 147 -3.61 -16.49 -6.53
CA LEU A 147 -2.55 -15.69 -5.93
C LEU A 147 -1.27 -16.00 -6.67
N ARG A 148 -0.53 -14.96 -7.04
CA ARG A 148 0.76 -15.09 -7.75
C ARG A 148 1.86 -14.45 -6.92
N PRO A 149 3.05 -15.04 -6.86
CA PRO A 149 4.22 -14.35 -6.29
C PRO A 149 4.41 -13.00 -6.99
N ALA A 150 4.67 -11.98 -6.18
CA ALA A 150 4.95 -10.62 -6.62
C ALA A 150 6.07 -10.04 -5.77
N TYR A 151 6.51 -8.83 -6.10
CA TYR A 151 7.53 -8.11 -5.32
C TYR A 151 6.99 -6.77 -4.86
N PHE A 152 7.04 -6.53 -3.55
CA PHE A 152 6.82 -5.21 -2.96
C PHE A 152 7.94 -4.95 -1.94
N PRO A 153 8.60 -3.78 -1.93
CA PRO A 153 9.79 -3.56 -1.11
C PRO A 153 9.58 -3.73 0.40
N TYR A 154 8.37 -3.46 0.89
CA TYR A 154 8.01 -3.51 2.31
C TYR A 154 7.47 -4.86 2.78
N THR A 155 7.28 -5.85 1.90
CA THR A 155 6.75 -7.17 2.30
C THR A 155 7.59 -8.34 1.78
N GLU A 156 7.73 -9.37 2.62
CA GLU A 156 8.36 -10.63 2.28
C GLU A 156 7.75 -11.76 3.15
N PRO A 157 7.09 -12.78 2.59
CA PRO A 157 6.76 -12.96 1.17
C PRO A 157 5.66 -12.01 0.67
N SER A 158 5.60 -11.85 -0.66
CA SER A 158 4.68 -10.95 -1.38
C SER A 158 3.85 -11.70 -2.43
N MET A 159 2.58 -11.29 -2.61
CA MET A 159 1.66 -11.85 -3.61
C MET A 159 0.73 -10.79 -4.21
N GLU A 160 0.43 -10.96 -5.49
CA GLU A 160 -0.70 -10.32 -6.16
C GLU A 160 -1.95 -11.21 -6.11
N VAL A 161 -3.11 -10.57 -6.03
CA VAL A 161 -4.41 -11.22 -6.10
C VAL A 161 -5.05 -10.96 -7.46
N GLU A 162 -5.39 -12.04 -8.16
CA GLU A 162 -6.13 -11.98 -9.41
C GLU A 162 -7.48 -12.68 -9.28
N VAL A 163 -8.51 -12.09 -9.87
CA VAL A 163 -9.84 -12.67 -9.98
C VAL A 163 -10.18 -12.96 -11.44
N PHE A 164 -10.93 -14.03 -11.69
CA PHE A 164 -11.46 -14.31 -13.02
C PHE A 164 -12.79 -13.60 -13.23
N TRP A 165 -12.84 -12.72 -14.22
CA TRP A 165 -14.02 -11.93 -14.56
C TRP A 165 -14.13 -11.78 -16.08
N ASN A 166 -15.33 -11.95 -16.63
CA ASN A 166 -15.62 -11.85 -18.07
C ASN A 166 -14.60 -12.57 -18.99
N GLY A 167 -14.27 -13.81 -18.66
CA GLY A 167 -13.39 -14.65 -19.49
C GLY A 167 -11.88 -14.40 -19.32
N LYS A 168 -11.47 -13.41 -18.50
CA LYS A 168 -10.06 -13.06 -18.29
C LYS A 168 -9.68 -13.00 -16.81
N TRP A 169 -8.39 -13.18 -16.52
CA TRP A 169 -7.83 -12.92 -15.20
C TRP A 169 -7.49 -11.44 -15.08
N MET A 170 -7.84 -10.85 -13.94
CA MET A 170 -7.58 -9.45 -13.64
C MET A 170 -6.96 -9.33 -12.26
N GLU A 171 -5.82 -8.66 -12.19
CA GLU A 171 -5.21 -8.21 -10.94
C GLU A 171 -6.14 -7.23 -10.22
N LEU A 172 -6.28 -7.37 -8.90
CA LEU A 172 -7.07 -6.46 -8.07
C LEU A 172 -6.29 -5.84 -6.93
N GLY A 173 -5.17 -6.42 -6.51
CA GLY A 173 -4.43 -5.87 -5.40
C GLY A 173 -3.19 -6.66 -5.02
N GLY A 174 -2.38 -6.03 -4.17
CA GLY A 174 -1.17 -6.60 -3.61
C GLY A 174 -1.37 -7.04 -2.17
N SER A 175 -0.52 -7.94 -1.70
CA SER A 175 -0.52 -8.45 -0.34
C SER A 175 0.85 -8.99 0.03
N GLY A 176 1.10 -9.12 1.34
CA GLY A 176 2.32 -9.74 1.83
C GLY A 176 2.42 -9.67 3.35
N ILE A 177 3.55 -10.11 3.88
CA ILE A 177 3.89 -9.97 5.30
C ILE A 177 4.91 -8.86 5.43
N PHE A 178 4.68 -7.84 6.27
CA PHE A 178 5.65 -6.76 6.40
C PHE A 178 7.00 -7.30 6.83
N ARG A 179 8.06 -6.75 6.22
CA ARG A 179 9.42 -7.15 6.52
C ARG A 179 9.84 -6.66 7.92
N PRO A 180 10.78 -7.34 8.58
CA PRO A 180 11.33 -6.90 9.87
C PRO A 180 11.91 -5.47 9.84
N GLU A 181 12.49 -5.05 8.71
CA GLU A 181 13.03 -3.69 8.54
C GLU A 181 11.94 -2.60 8.62
N VAL A 182 10.68 -2.96 8.38
CA VAL A 182 9.52 -2.06 8.50
C VAL A 182 8.93 -2.12 9.91
N THR A 183 8.81 -3.31 10.51
CA THR A 183 8.07 -3.51 11.76
C THR A 183 8.91 -3.31 13.02
N LEU A 184 10.16 -3.76 13.04
CA LEU A 184 11.03 -3.68 14.23
C LEU A 184 11.30 -2.24 14.69
N PRO A 185 11.49 -1.24 13.80
CA PRO A 185 11.64 0.16 14.21
C PRO A 185 10.41 0.72 14.91
N ALA A 186 9.24 0.19 14.59
CA ALA A 186 7.98 0.52 15.24
C ALA A 186 7.79 -0.22 16.58
N GLY A 187 8.73 -1.09 16.99
CA GLY A 187 8.59 -1.98 18.15
C GLY A 187 7.73 -3.21 17.89
N VAL A 188 7.28 -3.44 16.65
CA VAL A 188 6.41 -4.57 16.27
C VAL A 188 7.27 -5.80 15.97
N LYS A 189 7.22 -6.77 16.89
CA LYS A 189 8.01 -8.02 16.80
C LYS A 189 7.26 -9.19 16.17
N ASN A 190 5.93 -9.12 16.12
CA ASN A 190 5.11 -10.20 15.57
C ASN A 190 4.79 -9.95 14.10
N PRO A 191 4.45 -10.99 13.31
CA PRO A 191 4.16 -10.82 11.90
C PRO A 191 2.91 -9.94 11.67
N VAL A 192 2.99 -9.07 10.66
CA VAL A 192 1.87 -8.24 10.21
C VAL A 192 1.52 -8.63 8.78
N LEU A 193 0.36 -9.25 8.61
CA LEU A 193 -0.19 -9.58 7.31
C LEU A 193 -0.85 -8.32 6.75
N ALA A 194 -0.49 -7.91 5.54
CA ALA A 194 -1.01 -6.72 4.88
C ALA A 194 -1.60 -7.07 3.51
N TRP A 195 -2.64 -6.33 3.12
CA TRP A 195 -3.25 -6.41 1.79
C TRP A 195 -3.85 -5.08 1.40
N GLY A 196 -3.91 -4.81 0.10
CA GLY A 196 -4.54 -3.60 -0.41
C GLY A 196 -5.02 -3.74 -1.85
N LEU A 197 -6.00 -2.92 -2.22
CA LEU A 197 -6.57 -2.84 -3.56
C LEU A 197 -7.04 -1.41 -3.88
N GLY A 198 -7.20 -1.12 -5.17
CA GLY A 198 -7.90 0.07 -5.63
C GLY A 198 -9.42 -0.12 -5.54
N LEU A 199 -10.11 0.80 -4.88
CA LEU A 199 -11.57 0.77 -4.74
C LEU A 199 -12.26 0.86 -6.09
N GLU A 200 -11.77 1.72 -6.97
CA GLU A 200 -12.35 2.01 -8.28
C GLU A 200 -12.35 0.78 -9.16
N ARG A 201 -11.25 0.02 -9.17
CA ARG A 201 -11.15 -1.19 -9.99
C ARG A 201 -12.17 -2.24 -9.57
N LEU A 202 -12.40 -2.37 -8.25
CA LEU A 202 -13.43 -3.23 -7.70
C LEU A 202 -14.84 -2.73 -8.04
N ALA A 203 -15.09 -1.41 -7.93
CA ALA A 203 -16.36 -0.78 -8.27
C ALA A 203 -16.70 -0.95 -9.76
N MET A 204 -15.74 -0.70 -10.66
CA MET A 204 -15.90 -0.88 -12.10
C MET A 204 -16.30 -2.31 -12.45
N LEU A 205 -15.63 -3.31 -11.86
CA LEU A 205 -15.99 -4.71 -12.07
C LEU A 205 -17.42 -5.02 -11.61
N LYS A 206 -17.81 -4.51 -10.45
CA LYS A 206 -19.13 -4.76 -9.88
C LYS A 206 -20.27 -4.09 -10.62
N LEU A 207 -20.02 -2.88 -11.11
CA LEU A 207 -20.98 -2.06 -11.83
C LEU A 207 -20.95 -2.31 -13.34
N GLY A 208 -20.05 -3.16 -13.83
CA GLY A 208 -19.90 -3.44 -15.27
C GLY A 208 -19.38 -2.26 -16.07
N LEU A 209 -18.63 -1.35 -15.45
CA LEU A 209 -18.10 -0.15 -16.08
C LEU A 209 -16.76 -0.44 -16.78
N THR A 210 -16.56 0.18 -17.94
CA THR A 210 -15.33 0.10 -18.72
C THR A 210 -14.46 1.36 -18.62
N ASP A 211 -15.02 2.46 -18.10
CA ASP A 211 -14.34 3.74 -17.93
C ASP A 211 -14.42 4.19 -16.47
N ILE A 212 -13.26 4.37 -15.84
CA ILE A 212 -13.15 4.81 -14.44
C ILE A 212 -13.72 6.22 -14.23
N ARG A 213 -13.69 7.08 -15.25
CA ARG A 213 -14.17 8.47 -15.16
C ARG A 213 -15.66 8.53 -14.91
N THR A 214 -16.41 7.51 -15.33
CA THR A 214 -17.85 7.40 -15.05
C THR A 214 -18.16 7.39 -13.55
N LEU A 215 -17.25 6.89 -12.71
CA LEU A 215 -17.42 6.93 -11.24
C LEU A 215 -17.34 8.34 -10.65
N TYR A 216 -16.69 9.27 -11.37
CA TYR A 216 -16.43 10.63 -10.92
C TYR A 216 -17.25 11.68 -11.67
N MET A 217 -17.87 11.30 -12.78
CA MET A 217 -18.84 12.14 -13.47
C MET A 217 -20.12 12.21 -12.64
N SER A 218 -20.52 13.44 -12.29
CA SER A 218 -21.79 13.69 -11.59
C SER A 218 -22.99 13.56 -12.54
N ASP A 219 -23.26 12.37 -13.07
CA ASP A 219 -24.51 12.12 -13.80
C ASP A 219 -25.64 11.85 -12.80
N LEU A 220 -26.47 12.86 -12.60
CA LEU A 220 -27.61 12.81 -11.68
C LEU A 220 -28.63 11.73 -12.03
N ARG A 221 -28.76 11.33 -13.30
CA ARG A 221 -29.67 10.23 -13.70
C ARG A 221 -29.09 8.91 -13.26
N TRP A 222 -27.81 8.66 -13.54
CA TRP A 222 -27.12 7.46 -13.08
C TRP A 222 -27.18 7.33 -11.55
N LEU A 223 -26.95 8.42 -10.82
CA LEU A 223 -27.05 8.42 -9.35
C LEU A 223 -28.48 8.13 -8.83
N ARG A 224 -29.53 8.48 -9.58
CA ARG A 224 -30.93 8.20 -9.22
C ARG A 224 -31.37 6.78 -9.59
N ASP A 225 -30.91 6.29 -10.74
CA ASP A 225 -31.37 5.04 -11.33
C ASP A 225 -30.52 3.83 -10.88
N THR A 226 -29.33 4.07 -10.29
CA THR A 226 -28.48 3.00 -9.76
C THR A 226 -29.16 2.35 -8.55
N PRO A 227 -29.47 1.04 -8.60
CA PRO A 227 -30.11 0.36 -7.49
C PRO A 227 -29.18 0.27 -6.27
N LEU A 228 -29.75 0.35 -5.07
CA LEU A 228 -29.04 0.01 -3.85
C LEU A 228 -28.75 -1.50 -3.85
N LEU A 229 -27.46 -1.86 -3.83
CA LEU A 229 -26.95 -3.24 -3.79
C LEU A 229 -27.19 -3.92 -2.43
#